data_AF-A0A1G2YMV7-F1
#
_entry.id   AF-A0A1G2YMV7-F1
#
_cell.length_a   1.000
_cell.length_b   1.000
_cell.length_c   1.000
_cell.angle_alpha   90.00
_cell.angle_beta   90.00
_cell.angle_gamma   90.00
#
_symmetry.space_group_name_H-M   'P 1'
#
loop_
_entity.id
_entity.type
_entity.pdbx_description
1 polymer ?
#
loop_
_entity_poly.entity_id
_entity_poly.type
_entity_poly.pdbx_seq_one_letter_code
_entity_poly.pdbx_strand_id
1 'polypeptide(L)'
;MINLMIKEIIEAFEDNYERIMEGSLDSSLISRTNNDSLCRKIKALYKEEKLKKKIYQNQRNVLLELGAYSVISILLENSIEAAREIASGKESSYKTKIIQNFIKQDSDEIFKGKRLYGIIILFLDYIVGMTDNHAIYINKQLLGMGN
;
A
#
# COMPACT_ATOMS: atom_id res chain seq x y z
N MET A 1 3.45 -26.84 15.98
CA MET A 1 4.15 -25.64 15.47
C MET A 1 3.46 -24.36 15.94
N ILE A 2 2.22 -24.09 15.51
CA ILE A 2 1.47 -22.87 15.88
C ILE A 2 1.33 -22.70 17.41
N ASN A 3 0.90 -23.74 18.14
CA ASN A 3 0.74 -23.66 19.60
C ASN A 3 2.05 -23.32 20.33
N LEU A 4 3.19 -23.80 19.83
CA LEU A 4 4.51 -23.47 20.40
C LEU A 4 4.84 -22.00 20.15
N MET A 5 4.59 -21.51 18.94
CA MET A 5 4.81 -20.09 18.61
C MET A 5 3.91 -19.16 19.44
N ILE A 6 2.65 -19.53 19.65
CA ILE A 6 1.73 -18.77 20.52
C ILE A 6 2.32 -18.67 21.93
N LYS A 7 2.78 -19.80 22.49
CA LYS A 7 3.39 -19.83 23.82
C LYS A 7 4.63 -18.94 23.90
N GLU A 8 5.54 -19.03 22.93
CA GLU A 8 6.74 -18.18 22.88
C GLU A 8 6.39 -16.68 22.82
N ILE A 9 5.32 -16.31 22.11
CA ILE A 9 4.88 -14.92 22.01
C ILE A 9 4.21 -14.43 23.29
N ILE A 10 3.43 -15.29 23.97
CA ILE A 10 2.84 -14.97 25.28
C ILE A 10 3.96 -14.72 26.30
N GLU A 11 4.96 -15.60 26.38
CA GLU A 11 6.12 -15.42 27.27
C GLU A 11 6.83 -14.09 26.96
N ALA A 12 7.13 -13.82 25.68
CA ALA A 12 7.78 -12.56 25.30
C ALA A 12 6.93 -11.31 25.60
N PHE A 13 5.60 -11.42 25.58
CA PHE A 13 4.69 -10.34 25.95
C PHE A 13 4.71 -10.11 27.46
N GLU A 14 4.59 -11.17 28.26
CA GLU A 14 4.62 -11.11 29.72
C GLU A 14 5.95 -10.52 30.22
N ASP A 15 7.07 -10.98 29.68
CA ASP A 15 8.42 -10.49 30.02
C ASP A 15 8.64 -9.00 29.68
N ASN A 16 7.85 -8.44 28.75
CA ASN A 16 8.00 -7.05 28.29
C ASN A 16 6.74 -6.21 28.59
N TYR A 17 5.83 -6.66 29.45
CA TYR A 17 4.51 -6.05 29.65
C TYR A 17 4.59 -4.57 29.97
N GLU A 18 5.40 -4.18 30.97
CA GLU A 18 5.58 -2.78 31.39
C GLU A 18 6.03 -1.91 30.22
N ARG A 19 7.04 -2.34 29.47
CA ARG A 19 7.55 -1.60 28.30
C ARG A 19 6.52 -1.46 27.19
N ILE A 20 5.63 -2.44 27.04
CA ILE A 20 4.54 -2.38 26.07
C ILE A 20 3.49 -1.36 26.53
N MET A 21 3.11 -1.39 27.80
CA MET A 21 2.14 -0.45 28.37
C MET A 21 2.65 0.99 28.36
N GLU A 22 3.95 1.19 28.55
CA GLU A 22 4.62 2.48 28.44
C GLU A 22 4.79 2.95 26.98
N GLY A 23 4.56 2.08 25.99
CA GLY A 23 4.86 2.35 24.58
C GLY A 23 6.36 2.49 24.27
N SER A 24 7.24 2.02 25.17
CA SER A 24 8.71 2.13 25.09
C SER A 24 9.38 0.91 24.43
N LEU A 25 8.59 -0.08 23.99
CA LEU A 25 9.09 -1.25 23.27
C LEU A 25 9.40 -0.91 21.80
N ASP A 26 10.68 -0.86 21.47
CA ASP A 26 11.27 -0.48 20.18
C ASP A 26 11.40 -1.62 19.15
N SER A 27 10.72 -2.75 19.39
CA SER A 27 10.95 -3.99 18.63
C SER A 27 9.71 -4.89 18.60
N SER A 28 9.62 -5.78 17.61
CA SER A 28 8.55 -6.79 17.56
C SER A 28 8.70 -7.83 18.68
N LEU A 29 7.59 -8.39 19.18
CA LEU A 29 7.58 -9.51 20.15
C LEU A 29 8.39 -10.73 19.67
N ILE A 30 8.37 -11.06 18.38
CA ILE A 30 9.21 -12.13 17.80
C ILE A 30 10.70 -11.88 18.05
N SER A 31 11.13 -10.61 18.07
CA SER A 31 12.52 -10.24 18.39
C SER A 31 12.81 -10.28 19.89
N ARG A 32 11.81 -10.48 20.76
CA ARG A 32 11.96 -10.58 22.21
C ARG A 32 11.79 -12.01 22.76
N THR A 33 11.37 -12.97 21.93
CA THR A 33 11.35 -14.41 22.29
C THR A 33 12.75 -14.96 22.56
N ASN A 34 12.86 -16.14 23.17
CA ASN A 34 14.15 -16.80 23.43
C ASN A 34 15.01 -17.00 22.17
N ASN A 35 16.35 -17.08 22.31
CA ASN A 35 17.25 -17.24 21.16
C ASN A 35 16.97 -18.50 20.32
N ASP A 36 16.52 -19.58 20.95
CA ASP A 36 16.20 -20.85 20.28
C ASP A 36 14.73 -20.95 19.81
N SER A 37 13.98 -19.85 19.95
CA SER A 37 12.58 -19.69 19.53
C SER A 37 12.34 -20.17 18.11
N LEU A 38 11.28 -20.97 17.94
CA LEU A 38 10.75 -21.34 16.65
C LEU A 38 10.33 -20.11 15.83
N CYS A 39 9.73 -19.09 16.47
CA CYS A 39 9.38 -17.83 15.80
C CYS A 39 10.60 -17.15 15.17
N ARG A 40 11.72 -17.09 15.89
CA ARG A 40 12.97 -16.52 15.38
C ARG A 40 13.60 -17.37 14.29
N LYS A 41 13.58 -18.69 14.43
CA LYS A 41 14.07 -19.63 13.41
C LYS A 41 13.28 -19.49 12.09
N ILE A 42 11.95 -19.40 12.16
CA ILE A 42 11.11 -19.14 10.97
C ILE A 42 11.43 -17.76 10.37
N LYS A 43 11.52 -16.71 11.19
CA LYS A 43 11.90 -15.36 10.72
C LYS A 43 13.28 -15.35 10.05
N ALA A 44 14.23 -16.12 10.56
CA ALA A 44 15.56 -16.27 9.97
C ALA A 44 15.51 -17.03 8.63
N LEU A 45 14.73 -18.11 8.55
CA LEU A 45 14.53 -18.89 7.33
C LEU A 45 13.98 -18.02 6.18
N TYR A 46 12.96 -17.20 6.43
CA TYR A 46 12.43 -16.25 5.43
C TYR A 46 13.43 -15.14 5.03
N LYS A 47 14.48 -14.93 5.83
CA LYS A 47 15.56 -14.00 5.49
C LYS A 47 16.65 -14.63 4.62
N GLU A 48 16.74 -15.96 4.55
CA GLU A 48 17.73 -16.66 3.76
C GLU A 48 17.62 -16.30 2.28
N GLU A 49 18.74 -15.97 1.66
CA GLU A 49 18.79 -15.53 0.27
C GLU A 49 18.20 -16.57 -0.70
N LYS A 50 18.47 -17.86 -0.44
CA LYS A 50 17.92 -18.95 -1.24
C LYS A 50 16.40 -18.99 -1.22
N LEU A 51 15.79 -18.80 -0.05
CA LEU A 51 14.34 -18.81 0.10
C LEU A 51 13.72 -17.52 -0.45
N LYS A 52 14.37 -16.37 -0.22
CA LYS A 52 13.99 -15.10 -0.83
C LYS A 52 13.96 -15.18 -2.36
N LYS A 53 15.00 -15.76 -2.97
CA LYS A 53 15.06 -15.95 -4.42
C LYS A 53 13.93 -16.84 -4.92
N LYS A 54 13.65 -17.94 -4.20
CA LYS A 54 12.63 -18.89 -4.58
C LYS A 54 11.20 -18.33 -4.46
N ILE A 55 10.92 -17.60 -3.37
CA ILE A 55 9.57 -17.13 -3.06
C ILE A 55 9.30 -15.75 -3.65
N TYR A 56 10.20 -14.78 -3.50
CA TYR A 56 9.94 -13.39 -3.89
C TYR A 56 10.57 -13.04 -5.24
N GLN A 57 11.83 -13.40 -5.47
CA GLN A 57 12.56 -13.00 -6.69
C GLN A 57 12.47 -14.02 -7.82
N ASN A 58 11.42 -14.83 -7.84
CA ASN A 58 11.16 -15.67 -9.00
C ASN A 58 10.69 -14.79 -10.17
N GLN A 59 10.95 -15.24 -11.40
CA GLN A 59 10.68 -14.45 -12.61
C GLN A 59 9.23 -13.96 -12.71
N ARG A 60 8.27 -14.80 -12.29
CA ARG A 60 6.84 -14.43 -12.31
C ARG A 60 6.55 -13.25 -11.38
N ASN A 61 7.03 -13.31 -10.14
CA ASN A 61 6.78 -12.26 -9.14
C ASN A 61 7.46 -10.94 -9.51
N VAL A 62 8.69 -10.99 -10.04
CA VAL A 62 9.39 -9.79 -10.52
C VAL A 62 8.61 -9.10 -11.65
N LEU A 63 8.07 -9.87 -12.60
CA LEU A 63 7.25 -9.32 -13.68
C LEU A 63 5.92 -8.74 -13.15
N LEU A 64 5.30 -9.38 -12.17
CA LEU A 64 4.08 -8.86 -11.52
C LEU A 64 4.36 -7.56 -10.76
N GLU A 65 5.45 -7.49 -10.00
CA GLU A 65 5.87 -6.27 -9.28
C GLU A 65 6.18 -5.12 -10.24
N LEU A 66 6.86 -5.39 -11.35
CA LEU A 66 7.12 -4.39 -12.39
C LEU A 66 5.82 -3.87 -13.02
N GLY A 67 4.87 -4.78 -13.30
CA GLY A 67 3.54 -4.42 -13.80
C GLY A 67 2.76 -3.56 -12.81
N ALA A 68 2.77 -3.94 -11.54
CA ALA A 68 2.12 -3.17 -10.47
C ALA A 68 2.74 -1.77 -10.32
N TYR A 69 4.08 -1.67 -10.35
CA TYR A 69 4.78 -0.39 -10.32
C TYR A 69 4.35 0.54 -11.46
N SER A 70 4.26 0.00 -12.68
CA SER A 70 3.80 0.75 -13.85
C SER A 70 2.37 1.24 -13.69
N VAL A 71 1.45 0.36 -13.27
CA VAL A 71 0.04 0.70 -13.03
C VAL A 71 -0.10 1.83 -12.01
N ILE A 72 0.57 1.71 -10.86
CA ILE A 72 0.49 2.73 -9.80
C ILE A 72 1.11 4.06 -10.26
N SER A 73 2.22 4.03 -10.99
CA SER A 73 2.87 5.24 -11.51
C SER A 73 1.94 6.01 -12.44
N ILE A 74 1.33 5.33 -13.40
CA ILE A 74 0.40 5.97 -14.36
C ILE A 74 -0.82 6.54 -13.64
N LEU A 75 -1.42 5.79 -12.71
CA LEU A 75 -2.55 6.27 -11.92
C LEU A 75 -2.20 7.54 -11.14
N LEU A 76 -1.04 7.56 -10.47
CA LEU A 76 -0.58 8.70 -9.69
C LEU A 76 -0.25 9.91 -10.56
N GLU A 77 0.48 9.74 -11.66
CA GLU A 77 0.85 10.84 -12.56
C GLU A 77 -0.39 11.55 -13.13
N ASN A 78 -1.36 10.78 -13.62
CA ASN A 78 -2.62 11.33 -14.14
C ASN A 78 -3.45 11.99 -13.04
N SER A 79 -3.46 11.43 -11.83
CA SER A 79 -4.20 12.00 -10.70
C SER A 79 -3.56 13.29 -10.17
N ILE A 80 -2.23 13.38 -10.14
CA ILE A 80 -1.51 14.59 -9.73
C ILE A 80 -1.71 15.71 -10.76
N GLU A 81 -1.69 15.39 -12.06
CA GLU A 81 -2.00 16.34 -13.12
C GLU A 81 -3.43 16.89 -12.97
N ALA A 82 -4.42 16.00 -12.80
CA ALA A 82 -5.80 16.37 -12.51
C ALA A 82 -5.92 17.24 -11.24
N ALA A 83 -5.22 16.87 -10.15
CA ALA A 83 -5.23 17.63 -8.91
C ALA A 83 -4.70 19.06 -9.07
N ARG A 84 -3.68 19.26 -9.90
CA ARG A 84 -3.13 20.59 -10.21
C ARG A 84 -4.11 21.43 -11.02
N GLU A 85 -4.77 20.84 -12.01
CA GLU A 85 -5.81 21.52 -12.79
C GLU A 85 -6.95 21.99 -11.88
N ILE A 86 -7.47 21.10 -11.04
CA ILE A 86 -8.55 21.39 -10.09
C ILE A 86 -8.13 22.50 -9.11
N ALA A 87 -6.95 22.38 -8.51
CA ALA A 87 -6.45 23.37 -7.55
C ALA A 87 -6.20 24.75 -8.17
N SER A 88 -5.95 24.82 -9.48
CA SER A 88 -5.73 26.08 -10.19
C SER A 88 -7.00 26.93 -10.33
N GLY A 89 -8.18 26.34 -10.12
CA GLY A 89 -9.48 27.02 -10.26
C GLY A 89 -9.86 27.38 -11.69
N LYS A 90 -9.07 26.95 -12.69
CA LYS A 90 -9.41 27.08 -14.11
C LYS A 90 -10.38 25.97 -14.53
N GLU A 91 -11.00 26.15 -15.69
CA GLU A 91 -11.80 25.08 -16.27
C GLU A 91 -10.94 23.82 -16.47
N SER A 92 -11.35 22.72 -15.83
CA SER A 92 -10.65 21.45 -15.91
C SER A 92 -10.77 20.84 -17.30
N SER A 93 -9.70 20.18 -17.76
CA SER A 93 -9.73 19.46 -19.03
C SER A 93 -10.76 18.33 -19.01
N TYR A 94 -11.20 17.90 -20.20
CA TYR A 94 -12.11 16.74 -20.31
C TYR A 94 -11.50 15.47 -19.68
N LYS A 95 -10.18 15.30 -19.81
CA LYS A 95 -9.41 14.22 -19.15
C LYS A 95 -9.55 14.29 -17.63
N THR A 96 -9.35 15.47 -17.03
CA THR A 96 -9.52 15.69 -15.59
C THR A 96 -10.96 15.40 -15.13
N LYS A 97 -11.97 15.83 -15.89
CA LYS A 97 -13.38 15.52 -15.60
C LYS A 97 -13.66 14.02 -15.58
N ILE A 98 -13.08 13.24 -16.50
CA ILE A 98 -13.18 11.77 -16.48
C ILE A 98 -12.50 11.19 -15.24
N ILE A 99 -11.31 11.68 -14.90
CA ILE A 99 -10.55 11.20 -13.73
C ILE A 99 -11.30 11.50 -12.42
N GLN A 100 -12.00 12.64 -12.32
CA GLN A 100 -12.86 12.98 -11.17
C GLN A 100 -13.96 11.93 -10.94
N ASN A 101 -14.55 11.41 -12.02
CA ASN A 101 -15.61 10.39 -11.92
C ASN A 101 -15.12 9.09 -11.24
N PHE A 102 -13.80 8.85 -11.22
CA PHE A 102 -13.26 7.68 -10.55
C PHE A 102 -13.51 7.69 -9.05
N ILE A 103 -13.49 8.87 -8.40
CA ILE A 103 -13.71 9.00 -6.95
C ILE A 103 -15.14 8.62 -6.52
N LYS A 104 -16.04 8.27 -7.46
CA LYS A 104 -17.37 7.68 -7.23
C LYS A 104 -18.21 8.42 -6.18
N GLN A 105 -18.05 9.73 -6.12
CA GLN A 105 -18.94 10.62 -5.41
C GLN A 105 -19.22 11.77 -6.35
N ASP A 106 -20.49 11.91 -6.75
CA ASP A 106 -20.99 13.15 -7.31
C ASP A 106 -20.56 14.28 -6.37
N SER A 107 -19.55 15.06 -6.74
CA SER A 107 -19.36 16.41 -6.20
C SER A 107 -18.05 17.02 -6.66
N ASP A 108 -18.18 17.91 -7.65
CA ASP A 108 -17.34 19.10 -7.71
C ASP A 108 -17.26 19.82 -6.33
N GLU A 109 -18.25 19.62 -5.45
CA GLU A 109 -18.23 20.09 -4.06
C GLU A 109 -17.11 19.51 -3.20
N ILE A 110 -16.71 18.25 -3.37
CA ILE A 110 -15.63 17.64 -2.58
C ILE A 110 -14.31 18.34 -2.86
N PHE A 111 -14.08 18.78 -4.10
CA PHE A 111 -12.86 19.50 -4.46
C PHE A 111 -12.94 20.99 -4.13
N LYS A 112 -14.14 21.53 -3.95
CA LYS A 112 -14.37 22.97 -3.77
C LYS A 112 -13.68 23.50 -2.52
N GLY A 113 -12.86 24.54 -2.70
CA GLY A 113 -12.13 25.20 -1.61
C GLY A 113 -10.97 24.39 -1.03
N LYS A 114 -10.70 23.17 -1.52
CA LYS A 114 -9.52 22.39 -1.10
C LYS A 114 -8.27 22.93 -1.79
N ARG A 115 -7.17 22.99 -1.03
CA ARG A 115 -5.84 23.24 -1.58
C ARG A 115 -5.33 21.99 -2.30
N LEU A 116 -4.32 22.15 -3.15
CA LEU A 116 -3.68 21.05 -3.90
C LEU A 116 -3.39 19.82 -3.04
N TYR A 117 -2.84 20.00 -1.84
CA TYR A 117 -2.59 18.91 -0.90
C TYR A 117 -3.84 18.08 -0.60
N GLY A 118 -4.96 18.73 -0.27
CA GLY A 118 -6.21 18.04 0.04
C GLY A 118 -6.79 17.29 -1.15
N ILE A 119 -6.60 17.81 -2.36
CA ILE A 119 -7.04 17.15 -3.60
C ILE A 119 -6.16 15.92 -3.89
N ILE A 120 -4.84 16.02 -3.69
CA ILE A 120 -3.92 14.88 -3.83
C ILE A 120 -4.30 13.77 -2.85
N ILE A 121 -4.62 14.10 -1.60
CA ILE A 121 -5.04 13.10 -0.59
C ILE A 121 -6.31 12.37 -1.04
N LEU A 122 -7.30 13.06 -1.61
CA LEU A 122 -8.51 12.40 -2.13
C LEU A 122 -8.21 11.39 -3.23
N PHE A 123 -7.34 11.75 -4.18
CA PHE A 123 -6.91 10.82 -5.21
C PHE A 123 -6.10 9.65 -4.64
N LEU A 124 -5.23 9.92 -3.67
CA LEU A 124 -4.42 8.90 -3.01
C LEU A 124 -5.31 7.88 -2.28
N ASP A 125 -6.28 8.35 -1.49
CA ASP A 125 -7.23 7.51 -0.77
C ASP A 125 -8.01 6.61 -1.75
N TYR A 126 -8.42 7.17 -2.89
CA TYR A 126 -9.09 6.41 -3.92
C TYR A 126 -8.19 5.34 -4.56
N ILE A 127 -6.94 5.67 -4.92
CA ILE A 127 -5.98 4.73 -5.51
C ILE A 127 -5.64 3.60 -4.52
N VAL A 128 -5.38 3.92 -3.26
CA VAL A 128 -5.06 2.92 -2.21
C VAL A 128 -6.28 2.05 -1.88
N GLY A 129 -7.49 2.55 -2.08
CA GLY A 129 -8.74 1.80 -1.94
C GLY A 129 -9.08 0.87 -3.11
N MET A 130 -8.32 0.89 -4.21
CA MET A 130 -8.56 0.02 -5.36
C MET A 130 -8.20 -1.44 -5.07
N THR A 131 -8.92 -2.37 -5.70
CA THR A 131 -8.44 -3.75 -5.88
C THR A 131 -7.49 -3.83 -7.08
N ASP A 132 -6.60 -4.81 -7.12
CA ASP A 132 -5.65 -5.01 -8.24
C ASP A 132 -6.36 -5.02 -9.61
N ASN A 133 -7.47 -5.76 -9.73
CA ASN A 133 -8.23 -5.83 -10.98
C ASN A 133 -8.81 -4.47 -11.38
N HIS A 134 -9.28 -3.70 -10.41
CA HIS A 134 -9.84 -2.38 -10.65
C HIS A 134 -8.75 -1.39 -11.06
N ALA A 135 -7.59 -1.40 -10.40
CA ALA A 135 -6.44 -0.56 -10.75
C ALA A 135 -5.93 -0.84 -12.19
N ILE A 136 -5.82 -2.11 -12.55
CA ILE A 136 -5.44 -2.52 -13.92
C ILE A 136 -6.48 -2.06 -14.94
N TYR A 137 -7.78 -2.19 -14.63
CA TYR A 137 -8.85 -1.74 -15.50
C TYR A 137 -8.76 -0.23 -15.77
N ILE A 138 -8.67 0.59 -14.71
CA ILE A 138 -8.57 2.05 -14.84
C ILE A 138 -7.29 2.43 -15.61
N ASN A 139 -6.16 1.78 -15.32
CA ASN A 139 -4.91 2.03 -16.03
C ASN A 139 -5.02 1.79 -17.54
N LYS A 140 -5.71 0.72 -17.96
CA LYS A 140 -5.97 0.46 -19.39
C LYS A 140 -6.81 1.55 -20.04
N GLN A 141 -7.82 2.07 -19.34
CA GLN A 141 -8.64 3.17 -19.85
C GLN A 141 -7.81 4.45 -20.02
N LEU A 142 -6.92 4.76 -19.06
CA LEU A 142 -6.03 5.92 -19.15
C LEU A 142 -5.03 5.83 -20.31
N LEU A 143 -4.54 4.64 -20.61
CA LEU A 143 -3.64 4.39 -21.74
C LEU A 143 -4.36 4.30 -23.10
N GLY A 144 -5.69 4.42 -23.14
CA GLY A 144 -6.47 4.23 -24.36
C GLY A 144 -6.48 2.79 -24.88
N MET A 145 -6.15 1.81 -24.02
CA MET A 145 -6.13 0.38 -24.32
C MET A 145 -7.45 -0.30 -23.91
N GLY A 146 -8.56 0.43 -23.99
CA GLY A 146 -9.88 -0.07 -23.61
C GLY A 146 -10.31 -1.21 -24.53
N ASN A 147 -10.59 -2.38 -23.93
CA ASN A 147 -11.44 -3.41 -24.54
C ASN A 147 -12.90 -3.03 -24.36
#